data_AF-A0A645CGP0-F1
#
_entry.id   AF-A0A645CGP0-F1
#
_cell.length_a   1.000
_cell.length_b   1.000
_cell.length_c   1.000
_cell.angle_alpha   90.00
_cell.angle_beta   90.00
_cell.angle_gamma   90.00
#
_symmetry.space_group_name_H-M   'P 1'
#
loop_
_entity.id
_entity.type
_entity.pdbx_description
1 polymer ?
#
loop_
_entity_poly.entity_id
_entity_poly.type
_entity_poly.pdbx_seq_one_letter_code
_entity_poly.pdbx_strand_id
1 'polypeptide(L)' 'MEAHCEYARLLARFGHRHEAEVQYKKALELNPGHFGSLSGYEELLKEKGQYAEAEKICRQAECFRQDIW' A
#
# COMPACT_ATOMS: atom_id res chain seq x y z
N MET A 1 -10.16 4.65 -6.15
CA MET A 1 -8.79 4.50 -5.58
C MET A 1 -8.76 4.94 -4.13
N GLU A 2 -9.12 6.19 -3.82
CA GLU A 2 -9.10 6.69 -2.43
C GLU A 2 -9.99 5.90 -1.47
N ALA A 3 -11.21 5.52 -1.86
CA ALA A 3 -12.12 4.79 -0.96
C ALA A 3 -11.53 3.47 -0.42
N HIS A 4 -10.85 2.69 -1.26
CA HIS A 4 -10.17 1.46 -0.82
C HIS A 4 -8.94 1.75 0.06
N CYS A 5 -8.22 2.84 -0.23
CA CYS A 5 -7.08 3.28 0.59
C CYS A 5 -7.51 3.75 1.98
N GLU A 6 -8.54 4.58 2.07
CA GLU A 6 -9.08 5.09 3.33
C GLU A 6 -9.65 3.94 4.17
N TYR A 7 -10.36 3.01 3.53
CA TYR A 7 -10.88 1.83 4.21
C TYR A 7 -9.78 0.89 4.70
N ALA A 8 -8.74 0.65 3.90
CA ALA A 8 -7.57 -0.12 4.30
C ALA A 8 -6.86 0.51 5.52
N ARG A 9 -6.72 1.84 5.52
CA ARG A 9 -6.09 2.58 6.63
C ARG A 9 -6.91 2.47 7.91
N LEU A 10 -8.24 2.53 7.79
CA LEU A 10 -9.15 2.33 8.91
C LEU A 10 -9.01 0.91 9.49
N LEU A 11 -9.03 -0.11 8.63
CA LEU A 11 -8.85 -1.51 9.04
C LEU A 11 -7.50 -1.73 9.74
N ALA A 12 -6.41 -1.19 9.21
CA ALA A 12 -5.10 -1.28 9.83
C ALA A 12 -5.09 -0.66 11.24
N ARG A 13 -5.74 0.50 11.41
CA ARG A 13 -5.87 1.18 12.72
C ARG A 13 -6.64 0.37 13.75
N PHE A 14 -7.64 -0.41 13.32
CA PHE A 14 -8.39 -1.32 14.18
C PHE A 14 -7.71 -2.68 14.38
N GLY A 15 -6.49 -2.88 13.86
CA GLY A 15 -5.75 -4.14 13.99
C GLY A 15 -6.14 -5.22 12.97
N HIS A 16 -7.06 -4.91 12.06
CA HIS A 16 -7.50 -5.78 10.96
C HIS A 16 -6.50 -5.75 9.80
N ARG A 17 -5.24 -6.11 10.10
CA ARG A 17 -4.11 -5.97 9.16
C ARG A 17 -4.26 -6.82 7.90
N HIS A 18 -4.84 -8.01 8.00
CA HIS A 18 -5.04 -8.87 6.83
C HIS A 18 -6.08 -8.30 5.86
N GLU A 19 -7.17 -7.75 6.38
CA GLU A 19 -8.21 -7.12 5.57
C GLU A 19 -7.69 -5.81 4.96
N ALA A 20 -6.90 -5.04 5.71
CA ALA A 20 -6.22 -3.86 5.21
C ALA A 20 -5.32 -4.18 3.99
N GLU A 21 -4.52 -5.25 4.07
CA GLU A 21 -3.70 -5.73 2.96
C GLU A 21 -4.51 -6.00 1.69
N VAL A 22 -5.65 -6.69 1.82
CA VAL A 22 -6.54 -6.98 0.69
C VAL A 22 -7.06 -5.68 0.05
N GLN A 23 -7.43 -4.70 0.86
CA GLN A 23 -7.93 -3.42 0.37
C GLN A 23 -6.84 -2.58 -0.29
N TYR A 24 -5.61 -2.58 0.25
CA TYR A 24 -4.47 -1.93 -0.39
C TYR A 24 -4.13 -2.57 -1.73
N LYS A 25 -4.11 -3.90 -1.83
CA LYS A 25 -3.87 -4.60 -3.11
C LYS A 25 -4.93 -4.24 -4.15
N LYS A 26 -6.21 -4.24 -3.79
CA LYS A 26 -7.29 -3.79 -4.69
C LYS A 26 -7.12 -2.34 -5.15
N ALA A 27 -6.70 -1.45 -4.24
CA ALA A 27 -6.44 -0.06 -4.59
C ALA A 27 -5.29 0.05 -5.60
N LEU A 28 -4.24 -0.76 -5.46
CA LEU A 28 -3.10 -0.84 -6.36
C LEU A 28 -3.40 -1.56 -7.68
N GLU A 29 -4.32 -2.53 -7.70
CA GLU A 29 -4.83 -3.12 -8.95
C GLU A 29 -5.57 -2.09 -9.80
N LEU A 30 -6.34 -1.20 -9.15
CA LEU A 30 -7.06 -0.11 -9.82
C LEU A 30 -6.15 1.06 -10.21
N ASN A 31 -5.14 1.37 -9.39
CA ASN A 31 -4.11 2.36 -9.69
C ASN A 31 -2.79 1.95 -9.07
N PRO A 32 -1.91 1.33 -9.87
CA PRO A 32 -0.60 0.90 -9.43
C PRO A 32 0.28 2.03 -8.87
N GLY A 33 0.05 3.28 -9.30
CA GLY A 33 0.78 4.46 -8.85
C GLY A 33 0.11 5.24 -7.71
N HIS A 34 -0.93 4.69 -7.07
CA HIS A 34 -1.60 5.40 -5.98
C HIS A 34 -0.72 5.47 -4.73
N PHE A 35 -0.04 6.60 -4.55
CA PHE A 35 0.93 6.83 -3.48
C PHE A 35 0.40 6.47 -2.08
N GLY A 36 -0.81 6.89 -1.74
CA GLY A 36 -1.40 6.59 -0.42
C GLY A 36 -1.57 5.09 -0.15
N SER A 37 -1.84 4.30 -1.18
CA SER A 37 -1.96 2.84 -1.06
C SER A 37 -0.60 2.15 -1.02
N LEU A 38 0.37 2.65 -1.79
CA LEU A 38 1.74 2.15 -1.74
C LEU A 38 2.35 2.39 -0.34
N SER A 39 2.24 3.60 0.19
CA SER A 39 2.75 3.92 1.54
C SER A 39 2.04 3.14 2.63
N GLY A 40 0.71 3.03 2.56
CA GLY A 40 -0.06 2.27 3.55
C GLY A 40 0.24 0.77 3.53
N TYR A 41 0.50 0.20 2.34
CA TYR A 41 0.88 -1.20 2.22
C TYR A 41 2.32 -1.47 2.66
N GLU A 42 3.23 -0.56 2.34
CA GLU A 42 4.64 -0.64 2.73
C GLU A 42 4.80 -0.65 4.25
N GLU A 43 4.10 0.24 4.96
CA GLU A 43 4.09 0.29 6.42
C GLU A 43 3.53 -1.02 7.01
N LEU A 44 2.44 -1.53 6.44
CA LEU A 44 1.84 -2.80 6.88
C LEU A 44 2.82 -3.98 6.71
N LEU A 45 3.59 -4.00 5.62
CA LEU A 45 4.59 -5.04 5.38
C LEU A 45 5.78 -4.94 6.35
N LYS A 46 6.22 -3.72 6.67
CA LYS A 46 7.22 -3.47 7.72
C LYS A 46 6.77 -3.97 9.08
N GLU A 47 5.52 -3.69 9.47
CA GLU A 47 4.94 -4.17 10.73
C GLU A 47 4.89 -5.71 10.79
N LYS A 48 4.70 -6.38 9.65
CA LYS A 48 4.72 -7.85 9.54
C LYS A 48 6.13 -8.44 9.47
N GLY A 49 7.18 -7.61 9.44
CA GLY A 49 8.57 -8.04 9.24
C GLY A 49 8.88 -8.53 7.81
N GLN A 50 8.00 -8.26 6.85
CA GLN A 50 8.14 -8.69 5.45
C GLN A 50 8.93 -7.66 4.64
N TYR A 51 10.16 -7.37 5.06
CA TYR A 51 10.99 -6.31 4.48
C TYR A 51 11.28 -6.47 2.99
N ALA A 52 11.42 -7.71 2.50
CA ALA A 52 11.67 -7.97 1.08
C ALA A 52 10.49 -7.55 0.18
N GLU A 53 9.25 -7.73 0.67
CA GLU A 53 8.06 -7.27 -0.06
C GLU A 53 7.90 -5.75 0.07
N ALA A 54 8.18 -5.18 1.26
CA ALA A 54 8.17 -3.73 1.46
C ALA A 54 9.13 -3.01 0.49
N GLU A 55 10.33 -3.57 0.27
CA GLU A 55 11.32 -3.04 -0.67
C GLU A 55 10.81 -3.03 -2.12
N LYS A 56 10.02 -4.04 -2.52
CA LYS A 56 9.38 -4.05 -3.86
C LYS A 56 8.35 -2.94 -3.98
N ILE A 57 7.53 -2.74 -2.95
CA ILE A 57 6.53 -1.67 -2.92
C ILE A 57 7.19 -0.28 -2.95
N CYS A 58 8.28 -0.08 -2.19
CA CYS A 58 9.08 1.14 -2.26
C CYS A 58 9.64 1.39 -3.66
N ARG A 59 10.22 0.38 -4.30
CA ARG A 59 10.71 0.51 -5.69
C ARG A 59 9.60 0.85 -6.68
N GLN A 60 8.41 0.28 -6.51
CA GLN A 60 7.24 0.64 -7.33
C GLN A 60 6.85 2.11 -7.10
N ALA A 61 6.79 2.57 -5.85
CA ALA A 61 6.50 3.96 -5.53
C ALA A 61 7.52 4.94 -6.11
N GLU A 62 8.81 4.57 -6.09
CA GLU A 62 9.89 5.35 -6.70
C GLU A 62 9.79 5.40 -8.22
N CYS A 63 9.48 4.27 -8.87
CA CYS A 63 9.27 4.20 -10.33
C CYS A 63 8.13 5.14 -10.75
N PHE A 64 6.98 5.05 -10.07
CA PHE A 64 5.85 5.93 -10.36
C PHE A 64 6.14 7.40 -10.06
N ARG A 65 6.99 7.70 -9.07
CA ARG A 65 7.40 9.08 -8.79
C ARG A 65 8.36 9.63 -9.86
N GLN A 66 9.17 8.77 -10.48
CA GLN A 66 10.11 9.14 -11.54
C GLN A 66 9.44 9.23 -12.93
N ASP A 67 8.32 8.55 -13.15
CA ASP A 67 7.53 8.63 -14.40
C ASP A 67 6.70 9.92 -14.55
N ILE A 68 6.64 10.80 -13.53
CA ILE A 68 5.90 12.08 -13.57
C ILE A 68 6.84 13.25 -13.98
N TRP A 69 7.74 13.03 -14.94
CA TRP A 69 8.58 14.09 -15.54
C TRP A 69 8.08 14.52 -16.92
#